data_AF-A0A931VP35-F1
#
_entry.id   AF-A0A931VP35-F1
#
_cell.length_a   1.000
_cell.length_b   1.000
_cell.length_c   1.000
_cell.angle_alpha   90.00
_cell.angle_beta   90.00
_cell.angle_gamma   90.00
#
_symmetry.space_group_name_H-M   'P 1'
#
loop_
_entity.id
_entity.type
_entity.pdbx_description
1 polymer ?
#
loop_
_entity_poly.entity_id
_entity_poly.type
_entity_poly.pdbx_seq_one_letter_code
_entity_poly.pdbx_strand_id
1 'polypeptide(L)'
;SHGVLRDRRVLAEEGVVVVIVTVDAKTGEVVAGPEIITRGWIHAPEAEELLEEARRRVIEAIGQAADTEIETIKRHARKALGKFVSERTRRRPMIVPVVMEV
;
A
#
# COMPACT_ATOMS: atom_id res chain seq x y z
N SER A 1 19.79 19.42 7.09
CA SER A 1 19.07 18.13 6.97
C SER A 1 18.90 17.76 5.51
N HIS A 2 19.87 17.02 4.93
CA HIS A 2 19.91 16.71 3.50
C HIS A 2 18.86 15.66 3.05
N GLY A 3 18.28 14.89 3.98
CA GLY A 3 17.27 13.86 3.67
C GLY A 3 15.91 14.42 3.23
N VAL A 4 15.42 15.46 3.91
CA VAL A 4 14.06 15.99 3.69
C VAL A 4 13.88 16.59 2.29
N LEU A 5 14.91 17.24 1.75
CA LEU A 5 14.87 17.81 0.39
C LEU A 5 14.92 16.72 -0.69
N ARG A 6 15.66 15.63 -0.45
CA ARG A 6 15.72 14.48 -1.34
C ARG A 6 14.39 13.73 -1.35
N ASP A 7 13.81 13.50 -0.18
CA ASP A 7 12.50 12.87 -0.05
C ASP A 7 11.43 13.70 -0.78
N ARG A 8 11.42 15.03 -0.58
CA ARG A 8 10.52 15.93 -1.31
C ARG A 8 10.63 15.84 -2.84
N ARG A 9 11.84 15.72 -3.39
CA ARG A 9 12.04 15.62 -4.84
C ARG A 9 11.55 14.28 -5.39
N VAL A 10 11.83 13.17 -4.71
CA VAL A 10 11.32 11.84 -5.08
C VAL A 10 9.79 11.80 -5.01
N LEU A 11 9.20 12.39 -3.96
CA LEU A 11 7.75 12.48 -3.78
C LEU A 11 7.06 13.31 -4.88
N ALA A 12 7.72 14.38 -5.36
CA ALA A 12 7.20 15.23 -6.43
C ALA A 12 7.22 14.57 -7.82
N GLU A 13 8.17 13.65 -8.06
CA GLU A 13 8.37 13.00 -9.37
C GLU A 13 7.68 11.63 -9.50
N GLU A 14 7.66 10.82 -8.43
CA GLU A 14 7.19 9.42 -8.51
C GLU A 14 5.79 9.20 -7.93
N GLY A 15 5.27 10.15 -7.14
CA GLY A 15 3.99 10.06 -6.47
C GLY A 15 4.01 9.20 -5.20
N VAL A 16 2.87 9.17 -4.51
CA VAL A 16 2.67 8.44 -3.24
C VAL A 16 1.44 7.56 -3.36
N VAL A 17 1.55 6.35 -2.81
CA VAL A 17 0.43 5.45 -2.61
C VAL A 17 0.37 5.06 -1.14
N VAL A 18 -0.75 5.36 -0.51
CA VAL A 18 -1.04 4.98 0.87
C VAL A 18 -1.97 3.78 0.84
N VAL A 19 -1.67 2.76 1.63
CA VAL A 19 -2.54 1.59 1.83
C VAL A 19 -2.89 1.49 3.30
N ILE A 20 -4.18 1.49 3.60
CA ILE A 20 -4.71 1.46 4.97
C ILE A 20 -5.45 0.14 5.15
N VAL A 21 -5.09 -0.60 6.18
CA VAL A 21 -5.73 -1.86 6.56
C VAL A 21 -6.08 -1.82 8.03
N THR A 22 -7.27 -2.31 8.39
CA THR A 22 -7.66 -2.49 9.78
C THR A 22 -7.62 -3.97 10.09
N VAL A 23 -6.96 -4.33 11.19
CA VAL A 23 -6.82 -5.72 11.63
C VAL A 23 -7.29 -5.90 13.06
N ASP A 24 -7.75 -7.10 13.39
CA ASP A 24 -8.04 -7.49 14.76
C ASP A 24 -6.71 -7.70 15.51
N ALA A 25 -6.55 -7.04 16.66
CA ALA A 25 -5.29 -7.04 17.40
C ALA A 25 -4.89 -8.43 17.96
N LYS A 26 -5.84 -9.36 18.08
CA LYS A 26 -5.63 -10.68 18.69
C LYS A 26 -5.30 -11.76 17.66
N THR A 27 -5.96 -11.68 16.51
CA THR A 27 -5.89 -12.70 15.44
C THR A 27 -5.04 -12.24 14.26
N GLY A 28 -4.80 -10.94 14.12
CA GLY A 28 -4.14 -10.35 12.95
C GLY A 28 -4.97 -10.39 11.68
N GLU A 29 -6.25 -10.81 11.76
CA GLU A 29 -7.14 -10.90 10.62
C GLU A 29 -7.57 -9.51 10.14
N VAL A 30 -7.71 -9.34 8.82
CA VAL A 30 -8.20 -8.08 8.24
C VAL A 30 -9.69 -7.95 8.50
N VAL A 31 -10.07 -6.94 9.27
CA VAL A 31 -11.47 -6.62 9.59
C VAL A 31 -12.06 -5.57 8.65
N ALA A 32 -11.22 -4.70 8.08
CA ALA A 32 -11.66 -3.66 7.13
C ALA A 32 -10.52 -3.19 6.21
N GLY A 33 -10.91 -2.67 5.04
CA GLY A 33 -9.98 -2.28 3.96
C GLY A 33 -9.60 -3.45 3.06
N PRO A 34 -8.51 -3.36 2.27
CA PRO A 34 -7.57 -2.24 2.18
C PRO A 34 -8.16 -1.03 1.45
N GLU A 35 -7.99 0.16 2.03
CA GLU A 35 -8.22 1.43 1.32
C GLU A 35 -6.92 1.92 0.69
N ILE A 36 -6.97 2.32 -0.58
CA ILE A 36 -5.80 2.77 -1.33
C ILE A 36 -6.02 4.20 -1.79
N ILE A 37 -5.16 5.10 -1.31
CA ILE A 37 -5.18 6.52 -1.66
C ILE A 37 -3.92 6.83 -2.46
N THR A 38 -4.08 7.50 -3.60
CA THR A 38 -2.95 7.78 -4.50
C THR A 38 -2.85 9.27 -4.81
N ARG A 39 -1.62 9.78 -4.89
CA ARG A 39 -1.33 11.15 -5.34
C ARG A 39 -0.17 11.13 -6.32
N GLY A 40 -0.36 11.69 -7.52
CA GLY A 40 0.68 11.73 -8.57
C GLY A 40 0.95 10.39 -9.27
N TRP A 41 0.24 9.32 -8.92
CA TRP A 41 0.35 8.02 -9.59
C TRP A 41 -0.76 7.81 -10.64
N ILE A 42 -2.04 7.76 -10.22
CA ILE A 42 -3.19 7.62 -11.12
C ILE A 42 -4.28 8.61 -10.72
N HIS A 43 -4.79 9.37 -11.69
CA HIS A 43 -5.92 10.30 -11.54
C HIS A 43 -6.87 10.14 -12.72
N ALA A 44 -7.80 9.20 -12.66
CA ALA A 44 -8.92 9.12 -13.59
C ALA A 44 -9.95 8.05 -13.14
N PRO A 45 -11.20 8.05 -13.64
CA PRO A 45 -12.17 6.99 -13.43
C PRO A 45 -11.69 5.59 -13.86
N GLU A 46 -10.77 5.50 -14.83
CA GLU A 46 -10.14 4.24 -15.25
C GLU A 46 -9.20 3.64 -14.19
N ALA A 47 -8.93 4.37 -13.10
CA ALA A 47 -8.16 3.88 -11.97
C ALA A 47 -8.89 2.82 -11.15
N GLU A 48 -10.22 2.76 -11.21
CA GLU A 48 -11.00 1.95 -10.28
C GLU A 48 -10.68 0.45 -10.41
N GLU A 49 -10.60 -0.07 -11.64
CA GLU A 49 -10.24 -1.47 -11.88
C GLU A 49 -8.81 -1.80 -11.43
N LEU A 50 -7.88 -0.87 -11.63
CA LEU A 50 -6.49 -1.01 -11.18
C LEU A 50 -6.40 -0.98 -9.65
N LEU A 51 -7.17 -0.11 -9.00
CA LEU A 51 -7.24 -0.02 -7.55
C LEU A 51 -7.91 -1.27 -6.95
N GLU A 52 -8.96 -1.78 -7.58
CA GLU A 52 -9.61 -3.05 -7.20
C GLU A 52 -8.63 -4.23 -7.26
N GLU A 53 -7.85 -4.35 -8.34
CA GLU A 53 -6.82 -5.39 -8.43
C GLU A 53 -5.72 -5.19 -7.37
N ALA A 54 -5.29 -3.95 -7.13
CA ALA A 54 -4.34 -3.63 -6.09
C ALA A 54 -4.84 -4.07 -4.70
N ARG A 55 -6.11 -3.79 -4.39
CA ARG A 55 -6.78 -4.20 -3.15
C ARG A 55 -6.75 -5.72 -2.99
N ARG A 56 -7.16 -6.46 -4.02
CA ARG A 56 -7.14 -7.93 -4.00
C ARG A 56 -5.75 -8.49 -3.74
N ARG A 57 -4.72 -7.97 -4.41
CA ARG A 57 -3.33 -8.42 -4.21
C ARG A 57 -2.81 -8.13 -2.81
N VAL A 58 -3.21 -7.03 -2.20
CA VAL A 58 -2.85 -6.72 -0.81
C VAL A 58 -3.53 -7.68 0.16
N ILE A 59 -4.83 -7.96 -0.02
CA ILE A 59 -5.56 -8.94 0.81
C ILE A 59 -4.88 -10.31 0.71
N GLU A 60 -4.61 -10.79 -0.50
CA GLU A 60 -3.96 -12.10 -0.71
C GLU A 60 -2.59 -12.17 -0.03
N ALA A 61 -1.79 -11.11 -0.15
CA ALA A 61 -0.46 -11.04 0.45
C ALA A 61 -0.49 -10.99 1.99
N ILE A 62 -1.53 -10.40 2.58
CA ILE A 62 -1.73 -10.37 4.04
C ILE A 62 -2.32 -11.70 4.53
N GLY A 63 -3.31 -12.27 3.84
CA GLY A 63 -3.95 -13.53 4.23
C GLY A 63 -3.02 -14.75 4.18
N GLN A 64 -1.96 -14.71 3.37
CA GLN A 64 -0.89 -15.72 3.40
C GLN A 64 0.05 -15.58 4.62
N ALA A 65 -0.02 -14.45 5.33
CA ALA A 65 0.72 -14.19 6.55
C ALA A 65 -0.21 -14.44 7.76
N ALA A 66 -0.40 -15.70 8.14
CA ALA A 66 -1.16 -16.05 9.34
C ALA A 66 -0.40 -15.62 10.62
N ASP A 67 -1.14 -15.22 11.68
CA ASP A 67 -0.62 -14.88 13.02
C ASP A 67 0.54 -13.85 13.05
N THR A 68 0.52 -12.85 12.15
CA THR A 68 1.70 -12.01 12.00
C THR A 68 1.59 -10.61 12.60
N GLU A 69 2.66 -10.22 13.28
CA GLU A 69 2.88 -8.88 13.83
C GLU A 69 2.55 -7.78 12.82
N ILE A 70 2.07 -6.64 13.31
CA ILE A 70 1.74 -5.43 12.52
C ILE A 70 2.83 -5.08 11.51
N GLU A 71 4.10 -5.16 11.92
CA GLU A 71 5.24 -4.84 11.05
C GLU A 71 5.38 -5.80 9.87
N THR A 72 4.94 -7.03 10.03
CA THR A 72 4.83 -7.98 8.93
C THR A 72 3.68 -7.61 8.00
N ILE A 73 2.50 -7.32 8.51
CA ILE A 73 1.36 -6.87 7.70
C ILE A 73 1.75 -5.64 6.86
N LYS A 74 2.37 -4.62 7.48
CA LYS A 74 2.89 -3.44 6.79
C LYS A 74 3.87 -3.81 5.68
N ARG A 75 4.79 -4.74 5.94
CA ARG A 75 5.79 -5.20 4.96
C ARG A 75 5.16 -5.93 3.77
N HIS A 76 4.18 -6.81 4.01
CA HIS A 76 3.47 -7.53 2.95
C HIS A 76 2.65 -6.58 2.09
N ALA A 77 1.86 -5.70 2.70
CA ALA A 77 1.10 -4.68 1.99
C ALA A 77 2.00 -3.80 1.11
N ARG A 78 3.13 -3.33 1.66
CA ARG A 78 4.12 -2.53 0.93
C ARG A 78 4.70 -3.26 -0.28
N LYS A 79 5.12 -4.52 -0.10
CA LYS A 79 5.73 -5.34 -1.16
C LYS A 79 4.71 -5.67 -2.26
N ALA A 80 3.51 -6.09 -1.89
CA ALA A 80 2.46 -6.45 -2.83
C ALA A 80 2.09 -5.24 -3.71
N LEU A 81 1.86 -4.09 -3.08
CA LEU A 81 1.48 -2.88 -3.79
C LEU A 81 2.62 -2.32 -4.64
N GLY A 82 3.85 -2.29 -4.10
CA GLY A 82 5.03 -1.86 -4.87
C GLY A 82 5.28 -2.73 -6.10
N LYS A 83 5.11 -4.06 -5.98
CA LYS A 83 5.22 -5.00 -7.11
C LYS A 83 4.13 -4.73 -8.15
N PHE A 84 2.87 -4.66 -7.72
CA PHE A 84 1.74 -4.39 -8.60
C PHE A 84 1.90 -3.08 -9.40
N VAL A 85 2.24 -2.00 -8.70
CA VAL A 85 2.43 -0.69 -9.32
C VAL A 85 3.55 -0.71 -10.35
N SER A 86 4.68 -1.32 -10.00
CA SER A 86 5.82 -1.46 -10.91
C SER A 86 5.49 -2.28 -12.15
N GLU A 87 4.71 -3.36 -12.00
CA GLU A 87 4.28 -4.22 -13.11
C GLU A 87 3.33 -3.49 -14.07
N ARG A 88 2.35 -2.77 -13.51
CA ARG A 88 1.31 -2.12 -14.31
C ARG A 88 1.74 -0.81 -14.96
N THR A 89 2.61 -0.05 -14.30
CA THR A 89 2.89 1.36 -14.70
C THR A 89 4.37 1.66 -14.94
N ARG A 90 5.27 0.73 -14.60
CA ARG A 90 6.74 0.94 -14.60
C ARG A 90 7.22 2.12 -13.74
N ARG A 91 6.36 2.62 -12.85
CA ARG A 91 6.68 3.65 -11.86
C ARG A 91 6.95 3.01 -10.50
N ARG A 92 7.62 3.75 -9.61
CA ARG A 92 7.96 3.30 -8.26
C ARG A 92 7.55 4.34 -7.21
N PRO A 93 6.25 4.67 -7.06
CA PRO A 93 5.82 5.62 -6.06
C PRO A 93 6.23 5.16 -4.67
N MET A 94 6.37 6.12 -3.75
CA MET A 94 6.56 5.78 -2.35
C MET A 94 5.29 5.10 -1.83
N ILE A 95 5.45 3.87 -1.34
CA ILE A 95 4.37 3.12 -0.69
C ILE A 95 4.44 3.34 0.82
N VAL A 96 3.34 3.82 1.40
CA VAL A 96 3.17 4.08 2.82
C VAL A 96 2.07 3.17 3.38
N PRO A 97 2.43 2.06 4.05
CA PRO A 97 1.44 1.20 4.70
C PRO A 97 1.04 1.76 6.07
N VAL A 98 -0.27 1.82 6.32
CA VAL A 98 -0.87 2.16 7.60
C VAL A 98 -1.71 0.97 8.05
N VAL A 99 -1.45 0.48 9.26
CA VAL A 99 -2.23 -0.60 9.86
C VAL A 99 -2.86 -0.05 11.13
N MET A 100 -4.18 -0.18 11.21
CA MET A 100 -4.98 0.16 12.38
C MET A 100 -5.37 -1.13 13.08
N GLU A 101 -5.35 -1.12 14.41
CA GLU A 101 -5.79 -2.25 15.23
C GLU A 101 -7.14 -1.91 15.88
N VAL A 102 -8.02 -2.90 15.97
CA VAL A 102 -9.28 -2.83 16.71
C VAL A 102 -9.38 -3.95 17.75
#